data_AF-A0A7C7BYL1-F1
#
_entry.id   AF-A0A7C7BYL1-F1
#
_cell.length_a   1.000
_cell.length_b   1.000
_cell.length_c   1.000
_cell.angle_alpha   90.00
_cell.angle_beta   90.00
_cell.angle_gamma   90.00
#
_symmetry.space_group_name_H-M   'P 1'
#
loop_
_entity.id
_entity.type
_entity.pdbx_description
1 polymer ?
#
loop_
_entity_poly.entity_id
_entity_poly.type
_entity_poly.pdbx_seq_one_letter_code
_entity_poly.pdbx_strand_id
1 'polypeptide(L)'
;MDKNPSLNLLDRPNSYIGRSLSREGAKRAVAGRGRYTDDISLPRMLHAAFVRSPYAHAKILAVNIDEARQQPEVALIMTGKELREMCTGPWIGTLTSFEGMKSAPQYPMAVERACWQGEPVVMIVASTRAVAEDAAELVVIDYEELPVTADKETALDAESSVIHPELGDNLAFRKTIDCGDVEKAVAEADVVIEETFEFGRHTAVSLETRALLADYEPTDGHLTIYTSSQVPHMIQAVFARTLGVAEHKVRIIAPDIGGSFGLKIHTYGDEVATTAASIKLGRPVKFIADRLESFLTDIHARENRVWGRI
;
A
#
# COMPACT_ATOMS: atom_id res chain seq x y z
N MET A 1 -8.76 -20.94 -54.26
CA MET A 1 -8.62 -19.86 -53.27
C MET A 1 -7.15 -19.79 -52.91
N ASP A 2 -6.49 -18.72 -53.35
CA ASP A 2 -5.04 -18.56 -53.24
C ASP A 2 -4.57 -18.63 -51.80
N LYS A 3 -3.57 -19.48 -51.56
CA LYS A 3 -3.02 -19.79 -50.24
C LYS A 3 -1.95 -18.81 -49.76
N ASN A 4 -1.79 -17.66 -50.40
CA ASN A 4 -0.89 -16.60 -49.96
C ASN A 4 -1.45 -15.24 -50.41
N PRO A 5 -2.10 -14.45 -49.53
CA PRO A 5 -2.43 -13.07 -49.86
C PRO A 5 -1.15 -12.31 -50.16
N SER A 6 -1.15 -11.53 -51.25
CA SER A 6 -0.03 -10.66 -51.60
C SER A 6 0.18 -9.64 -50.48
N LEU A 7 1.33 -9.72 -49.79
CA LEU A 7 1.71 -8.77 -48.76
C LEU A 7 1.78 -7.36 -49.38
N ASN A 8 1.06 -6.40 -48.81
CA ASN A 8 1.11 -4.99 -49.18
C ASN A 8 2.13 -4.22 -48.33
N LEU A 9 2.30 -2.92 -48.59
CA LEU A 9 3.29 -2.06 -47.92
C LEU A 9 3.10 -1.96 -46.38
N LEU A 10 1.88 -2.23 -45.88
CA LEU A 10 1.55 -2.26 -44.45
C LEU A 10 1.80 -3.64 -43.83
N ASP A 11 1.90 -4.69 -44.65
CA ASP A 11 2.21 -6.03 -44.18
C ASP A 11 3.68 -6.12 -43.83
N ARG A 12 3.95 -6.23 -42.53
CA ARG A 12 5.31 -6.36 -42.00
C ARG A 12 5.54 -7.85 -41.67
N PRO A 13 6.10 -8.66 -42.58
CA PRO A 13 6.20 -10.12 -42.42
C PRO A 13 7.03 -10.57 -41.20
N ASN A 14 7.94 -9.71 -40.73
CA ASN A 14 8.73 -9.89 -39.50
C ASN A 14 8.20 -9.06 -38.31
N SER A 15 7.01 -8.49 -38.41
CA SER A 15 6.40 -7.75 -37.32
C SER A 15 5.67 -8.68 -36.36
N TYR A 16 5.96 -8.48 -35.08
CA TYR A 16 5.23 -9.09 -33.97
C TYR A 16 3.94 -8.33 -33.64
N ILE A 17 3.78 -7.10 -34.14
CA ILE A 17 2.60 -6.24 -33.90
C ILE A 17 1.36 -6.88 -34.53
N GLY A 18 0.29 -7.04 -33.73
CA GLY A 18 -0.99 -7.61 -34.16
C GLY A 18 -1.05 -9.15 -34.18
N ARG A 19 0.06 -9.85 -33.88
CA ARG A 19 0.11 -11.32 -33.84
C ARG A 19 -0.21 -11.85 -32.44
N SER A 20 -0.94 -12.96 -32.38
CA SER A 20 -1.15 -13.73 -31.15
C SER A 20 0.09 -14.59 -30.87
N LEU A 21 0.99 -14.07 -30.03
CA LEU A 21 2.22 -14.75 -29.63
C LEU A 21 2.08 -15.34 -28.22
N SER A 22 2.82 -16.40 -27.95
CA SER A 22 2.97 -16.89 -26.57
C SER A 22 3.72 -15.85 -25.73
N ARG A 23 3.28 -15.63 -24.49
CA ARG A 23 3.94 -14.71 -23.56
C ARG A 23 5.33 -15.24 -23.19
N GLU A 24 6.32 -14.35 -23.15
CA GLU A 24 7.74 -14.66 -22.93
C GLU A 24 8.04 -15.43 -21.63
N GLY A 25 7.21 -15.29 -20.59
CA GLY A 25 7.32 -16.03 -19.32
C GLY A 25 6.38 -17.24 -19.15
N ALA A 26 5.52 -17.54 -20.13
CA ALA A 26 4.43 -18.50 -19.92
C ALA A 26 4.94 -19.91 -19.56
N LYS A 27 5.94 -20.43 -20.30
CA LYS A 27 6.47 -21.79 -20.10
C LYS A 27 7.05 -21.99 -18.70
N ARG A 28 7.76 -21.00 -18.15
CA ARG A 28 8.32 -21.11 -16.79
C ARG A 28 7.23 -20.99 -15.73
N ALA A 29 6.25 -20.11 -15.91
CA ALA A 29 5.14 -19.94 -14.97
C ALA A 29 4.31 -21.23 -14.83
N VAL A 30 3.89 -21.84 -15.94
CA VAL A 30 3.10 -23.10 -15.90
C VAL A 30 3.90 -24.31 -15.40
N ALA A 31 5.23 -24.23 -15.42
CA ALA A 31 6.11 -25.26 -14.89
C ALA A 31 6.44 -25.07 -13.40
N GLY A 32 5.81 -24.11 -12.71
CA GLY A 32 6.13 -23.78 -11.31
C GLY A 32 7.52 -23.17 -11.14
N ARG A 33 8.07 -22.55 -12.21
CA ARG A 33 9.39 -21.89 -12.23
C ARG A 33 9.26 -20.36 -12.36
N GLY A 34 8.10 -19.83 -11.98
CA GLY A 34 8.01 -18.43 -11.59
C GLY A 34 8.85 -18.20 -10.34
N ARG A 35 9.24 -16.95 -10.11
CA ARG A 35 9.94 -16.55 -8.90
C ARG A 35 9.25 -15.30 -8.37
N TYR A 36 8.40 -15.48 -7.38
CA TYR A 36 7.69 -14.42 -6.67
C TYR A 36 8.49 -13.98 -5.44
N THR A 37 8.10 -12.89 -4.80
CA THR A 37 8.84 -12.38 -3.64
C THR A 37 8.93 -13.39 -2.50
N ASP A 38 7.85 -14.15 -2.26
CA ASP A 38 7.84 -15.14 -1.17
C ASP A 38 8.70 -16.39 -1.47
N ASP A 39 8.99 -16.68 -2.74
CA ASP A 39 9.89 -17.78 -3.11
C ASP A 39 11.36 -17.50 -2.70
N ILE A 40 11.67 -16.25 -2.36
CA ILE A 40 13.03 -15.83 -2.02
C ILE A 40 13.28 -16.11 -0.54
N SER A 41 14.35 -16.88 -0.27
CA SER A 41 14.85 -17.13 1.07
C SER A 41 16.31 -16.72 1.15
N LEU A 42 16.67 -15.98 2.21
CA LEU A 42 18.03 -15.52 2.46
C LEU A 42 18.55 -16.11 3.79
N PRO A 43 19.88 -16.27 3.94
CA PRO A 43 20.45 -16.75 5.19
C PRO A 43 20.08 -15.85 6.37
N ARG A 44 19.69 -16.47 7.50
CA ARG A 44 19.30 -15.78 8.74
C ARG A 44 18.10 -14.83 8.58
N MET A 45 17.29 -15.00 7.53
CA MET A 45 16.05 -14.25 7.32
C MET A 45 15.11 -14.41 8.52
N LEU A 46 14.41 -13.33 8.84
CA LEU A 46 13.36 -13.24 9.84
C LEU A 46 12.04 -12.89 9.16
N HIS A 47 10.94 -13.03 9.90
CA HIS A 47 9.59 -12.76 9.42
C HIS A 47 8.90 -11.72 10.30
N ALA A 48 8.26 -10.74 9.68
CA ALA A 48 7.48 -9.71 10.35
C ALA A 48 5.98 -10.07 10.36
N ALA A 49 5.33 -9.80 11.49
CA ALA A 49 3.88 -9.78 11.68
C ALA A 49 3.49 -8.48 12.39
N PHE A 50 2.22 -8.07 12.28
CA PHE A 50 1.75 -6.79 12.79
C PHE A 50 0.55 -6.96 13.72
N VAL A 51 0.60 -6.31 14.87
CA VAL A 51 -0.59 -6.05 15.69
C VAL A 51 -1.26 -4.81 15.13
N ARG A 52 -2.51 -4.96 14.69
CA ARG A 52 -3.25 -3.93 13.95
C ARG A 52 -4.39 -3.38 14.78
N SER A 53 -4.71 -2.11 14.57
CA SER A 53 -5.83 -1.45 15.27
C SER A 53 -7.15 -2.17 14.95
N PRO A 54 -7.91 -2.61 15.96
CA PRO A 54 -9.27 -3.10 15.74
C PRO A 54 -10.27 -1.94 15.57
N TYR A 55 -9.88 -0.70 15.90
CA TYR A 55 -10.74 0.48 15.91
C TYR A 55 -10.57 1.33 14.65
N ALA A 56 -11.67 1.94 14.20
CA ALA A 56 -11.67 2.88 13.08
C ALA A 56 -11.04 4.24 13.45
N HIS A 57 -11.13 4.66 14.70
CA HIS A 57 -10.47 5.85 15.20
C HIS A 57 -10.28 5.73 16.72
N ALA A 58 -9.03 5.73 17.20
CA ALA A 58 -8.74 5.60 18.62
C ALA A 58 -7.37 6.18 18.99
N LYS A 59 -7.25 6.74 20.21
CA LYS A 59 -5.92 7.03 20.79
C LYS A 59 -5.30 5.72 21.29
N ILE A 60 -3.97 5.64 21.18
CA ILE A 60 -3.19 4.57 21.78
C ILE A 60 -2.68 5.08 23.12
N LEU A 61 -3.25 4.58 24.22
CA LEU A 61 -2.92 5.03 25.57
C LEU A 61 -1.64 4.36 26.09
N ALA A 62 -1.56 3.03 25.94
CA ALA A 62 -0.44 2.22 26.36
C ALA A 62 -0.29 0.98 25.48
N VAL A 63 0.94 0.47 25.38
CA VAL A 63 1.27 -0.76 24.66
C VAL A 63 2.12 -1.61 25.61
N ASN A 64 1.60 -2.78 26.00
CA ASN A 64 2.32 -3.78 26.77
C ASN A 64 2.81 -4.90 25.85
N ILE A 65 4.12 -5.11 25.84
CA ILE A 65 4.82 -6.09 25.01
C ILE A 65 5.67 -7.05 25.85
N ASP A 66 5.47 -7.08 27.17
CA ASP A 66 6.35 -7.78 28.11
C ASP A 66 6.28 -9.31 27.93
N GLU A 67 5.08 -9.85 27.68
CA GLU A 67 4.91 -11.29 27.39
C GLU A 67 5.45 -11.65 26.00
N ALA A 68 5.12 -10.84 24.99
CA ALA A 68 5.62 -11.03 23.62
C ALA A 68 7.16 -10.99 23.55
N ARG A 69 7.82 -10.13 24.33
CA ARG A 69 9.29 -10.04 24.41
C ARG A 69 9.95 -11.29 24.99
N GLN A 70 9.23 -12.07 25.79
CA GLN A 70 9.74 -13.29 26.40
C GLN A 70 9.60 -14.52 25.49
N GLN A 71 8.88 -14.39 24.38
CA GLN A 71 8.73 -15.50 23.44
C GLN A 71 10.08 -15.88 22.81
N PRO A 72 10.45 -17.17 22.83
CA PRO A 72 11.63 -17.64 22.13
C PRO A 72 11.60 -17.24 20.65
N GLU A 73 12.78 -16.96 20.10
CA GLU A 73 12.97 -16.67 18.68
C GLU A 73 12.35 -15.35 18.15
N VAL A 74 11.69 -14.57 19.02
CA VAL A 74 11.40 -13.15 18.75
C VAL A 74 12.71 -12.36 18.79
N ALA A 75 13.02 -11.71 17.67
CA ALA A 75 14.26 -10.95 17.49
C ALA A 75 14.08 -9.44 17.72
N LEU A 76 12.88 -8.92 17.45
CA LEU A 76 12.54 -7.51 17.61
C LEU A 76 11.05 -7.34 17.81
N ILE A 77 10.68 -6.45 18.72
CA ILE A 77 9.34 -5.87 18.81
C ILE A 77 9.53 -4.37 18.73
N MET A 78 8.75 -3.71 17.88
CA MET A 78 8.86 -2.28 17.63
C MET A 78 7.48 -1.64 17.63
N THR A 79 7.32 -0.57 18.39
CA THR A 79 6.13 0.29 18.41
C THR A 79 6.22 1.40 17.37
N GLY A 80 5.10 2.04 17.03
CA GLY A 80 5.11 3.18 16.11
C GLY A 80 5.97 4.37 16.61
N LYS A 81 6.07 4.55 17.94
CA LYS A 81 6.93 5.58 18.56
C LYS A 81 8.41 5.30 18.32
N GLU A 82 8.86 4.08 18.55
CA GLU A 82 10.26 3.67 18.30
C GLU A 82 10.59 3.72 16.80
N LEU A 83 9.65 3.29 15.95
CA LEU A 83 9.85 3.32 14.50
C LEU A 83 9.91 4.75 13.93
N ARG A 84 9.12 5.67 14.49
CA ARG A 84 9.17 7.10 14.14
C ARG A 84 10.57 7.68 14.33
N GLU A 85 11.29 7.28 15.39
CA GLU A 85 12.65 7.76 15.67
C GLU A 85 13.68 7.29 14.63
N MET A 86 13.39 6.21 13.90
CA MET A 86 14.21 5.76 12.77
C MET A 86 13.89 6.47 11.46
N CYS A 87 12.77 7.20 11.39
CA CYS A 87 12.34 7.90 10.19
C CYS A 87 12.93 9.32 10.15
N THR A 88 13.30 9.78 8.97
CA THR A 88 13.72 11.20 8.76
C THR A 88 12.55 12.18 8.90
N GLY A 89 11.33 11.68 8.81
CA GLY A 89 10.08 12.41 8.94
C GLY A 89 8.91 11.59 8.40
N PRO A 90 7.68 12.09 8.53
CA PRO A 90 6.53 11.49 7.87
C PRO A 90 6.58 11.78 6.35
N TRP A 91 5.93 10.94 5.55
CA TRP A 91 5.65 11.28 4.15
C TRP A 91 4.25 11.87 4.00
N ILE A 92 4.03 12.57 2.88
CA ILE A 92 2.74 13.14 2.53
C ILE A 92 2.36 12.59 1.16
N GLY A 93 1.22 11.90 1.08
CA GLY A 93 0.73 11.28 -0.14
C GLY A 93 -0.13 12.23 -0.97
N THR A 94 0.49 13.12 -1.75
CA THR A 94 -0.22 13.98 -2.70
C THR A 94 0.21 13.70 -4.13
N LEU A 95 -0.69 13.97 -5.08
CA LEU A 95 -0.43 13.84 -6.51
C LEU A 95 -0.22 15.23 -7.10
N THR A 96 0.91 15.44 -7.80
CA THR A 96 1.22 16.74 -8.44
C THR A 96 0.16 17.17 -9.46
N SER A 97 -0.56 16.22 -10.06
CA SER A 97 -1.67 16.48 -10.98
C SER A 97 -2.95 17.00 -10.29
N PHE A 98 -3.04 16.89 -8.97
CA PHE A 98 -4.19 17.30 -8.15
C PHE A 98 -3.79 18.49 -7.29
N GLU A 99 -3.66 19.65 -7.93
CA GLU A 99 -3.31 20.91 -7.28
C GLU A 99 -4.27 21.23 -6.13
N GLY A 100 -3.72 21.51 -4.94
CA GLY A 100 -4.52 21.77 -3.73
C GLY A 100 -4.99 20.52 -2.98
N MET A 101 -4.60 19.32 -3.40
CA MET A 101 -4.84 18.09 -2.63
C MET A 101 -4.13 18.17 -1.27
N LYS A 102 -4.86 17.84 -0.21
CA LYS A 102 -4.38 17.70 1.16
C LYS A 102 -4.28 16.23 1.52
N SER A 103 -3.24 15.87 2.26
CA SER A 103 -3.07 14.56 2.89
C SER A 103 -2.41 14.77 4.24
N ALA A 104 -2.83 14.00 5.24
CA ALA A 104 -2.17 14.01 6.53
C ALA A 104 -0.74 13.45 6.40
N PRO A 105 0.22 13.93 7.22
CA PRO A 105 1.51 13.28 7.36
C PRO A 105 1.35 11.85 7.87
N GLN A 106 2.02 10.89 7.22
CA GLN A 106 1.95 9.47 7.53
C GLN A 106 3.29 8.94 8.02
N TYR A 107 3.24 8.11 9.07
CA TYR A 107 4.35 7.29 9.53
C TYR A 107 4.11 5.82 9.15
N PRO A 108 5.14 4.96 9.18
CA PRO A 108 4.98 3.53 8.87
C PRO A 108 3.97 2.78 9.74
N MET A 109 3.76 3.24 10.97
CA MET A 109 2.81 2.68 11.92
C MET A 109 2.17 3.78 12.76
N ALA A 110 1.00 3.50 13.32
CA ALA A 110 0.28 4.39 14.22
C ALA A 110 1.17 4.79 15.40
N VAL A 111 1.28 6.09 15.66
CA VAL A 111 2.17 6.63 16.70
C VAL A 111 1.41 6.98 17.98
N GLU A 112 0.42 7.88 17.88
CA GLU A 112 -0.40 8.33 19.01
C GLU A 112 -1.87 7.93 18.87
N ARG A 113 -2.32 7.73 17.64
CA ARG A 113 -3.70 7.36 17.31
C ARG A 113 -3.71 6.46 16.08
N ALA A 114 -4.67 5.54 16.05
CA ALA A 114 -5.06 4.84 14.84
C ALA A 114 -6.22 5.58 14.19
N CYS A 115 -6.17 5.77 12.87
CA CYS A 115 -7.13 6.51 12.05
C CYS A 115 -7.93 5.62 11.10
N TRP A 116 -7.69 4.31 11.12
CA TRP A 116 -8.55 3.29 10.48
C TRP A 116 -8.33 1.91 11.11
N GLN A 117 -9.33 1.04 10.96
CA GLN A 117 -9.22 -0.36 11.34
C GLN A 117 -8.22 -1.06 10.42
N GLY A 118 -7.25 -1.77 10.98
CA GLY A 118 -6.17 -2.43 10.22
C GLY A 118 -4.86 -1.64 10.20
N GLU A 119 -4.82 -0.39 10.69
CA GLU A 119 -3.59 0.38 10.80
C GLU A 119 -2.57 -0.36 11.69
N PRO A 120 -1.31 -0.58 11.23
CA PRO A 120 -0.32 -1.30 12.03
C PRO A 120 0.11 -0.45 13.23
N VAL A 121 0.17 -1.06 14.42
CA VAL A 121 0.50 -0.38 15.69
C VAL A 121 1.79 -0.91 16.30
N VAL A 122 2.00 -2.23 16.25
CA VAL A 122 3.21 -2.91 16.72
C VAL A 122 3.67 -3.88 15.65
N MET A 123 4.97 -3.92 15.39
CA MET A 123 5.62 -4.90 14.53
C MET A 123 6.37 -5.91 15.40
N ILE A 124 6.15 -7.19 15.11
CA ILE A 124 6.87 -8.32 15.70
C ILE A 124 7.74 -8.94 14.62
N VAL A 125 9.01 -9.21 14.92
CA VAL A 125 9.94 -9.88 13.99
C VAL A 125 10.53 -11.10 14.67
N ALA A 126 10.34 -12.27 14.08
CA ALA A 126 10.77 -13.55 14.64
C ALA A 126 11.42 -14.49 13.60
N SER A 127 11.94 -15.64 14.05
CA SER A 127 12.57 -16.64 13.18
C SER A 127 11.66 -17.19 12.08
N THR A 128 10.36 -17.27 12.35
CA THR A 128 9.33 -17.72 11.42
C THR A 128 8.10 -16.84 11.52
N ARG A 129 7.26 -16.87 10.48
CA ARG A 129 5.98 -16.17 10.46
C ARG A 129 5.08 -16.59 11.62
N ALA A 130 4.97 -17.90 11.87
CA ALA A 130 4.13 -18.44 12.93
C ALA A 130 4.55 -17.93 14.33
N VAL A 131 5.85 -17.89 14.63
CA VAL A 131 6.33 -17.35 15.91
C VAL A 131 6.03 -15.85 16.03
N ALA A 132 6.14 -15.09 14.93
CA ALA A 132 5.80 -13.67 14.94
C ALA A 132 4.30 -13.44 15.17
N GLU A 133 3.44 -14.28 14.60
CA GLU A 133 1.98 -14.25 14.80
C GLU A 133 1.61 -14.66 16.24
N ASP A 134 2.17 -15.75 16.75
CA ASP A 134 1.94 -16.20 18.14
C ASP A 134 2.35 -15.13 19.16
N ALA A 135 3.49 -14.46 18.94
CA ALA A 135 3.93 -13.37 19.80
C ALA A 135 3.10 -12.09 19.63
N ALA A 136 2.48 -11.86 18.46
CA ALA A 136 1.58 -10.73 18.24
C ALA A 136 0.31 -10.83 19.11
N GLU A 137 -0.21 -12.04 19.33
CA GLU A 137 -1.39 -12.29 20.18
C GLU A 137 -1.13 -12.01 21.67
N LEU A 138 0.13 -11.86 22.09
CA LEU A 138 0.52 -11.54 23.46
C LEU A 138 0.70 -10.04 23.71
N VAL A 139 0.54 -9.22 22.68
CA VAL A 139 0.61 -7.77 22.80
C VAL A 139 -0.75 -7.25 23.28
N VAL A 140 -0.73 -6.48 24.37
CA VAL A 140 -1.93 -5.83 24.91
C VAL A 140 -1.83 -4.33 24.66
N ILE A 141 -2.86 -3.75 24.05
CA ILE A 141 -2.90 -2.32 23.72
C ILE A 141 -4.14 -1.69 24.33
N ASP A 142 -3.93 -0.65 25.13
CA ASP A 142 -5.01 0.15 25.70
C ASP A 142 -5.40 1.25 24.73
N TYR A 143 -6.68 1.29 24.36
CA TYR A 143 -7.24 2.28 23.44
C TYR A 143 -8.29 3.16 24.11
N GLU A 144 -8.37 4.40 23.67
CA GLU A 144 -9.53 5.28 23.88
C GLU A 144 -10.18 5.52 22.53
N GLU A 145 -11.37 4.95 22.30
CA GLU A 145 -12.12 5.17 21.07
C GLU A 145 -12.45 6.66 20.88
N LEU A 146 -12.32 7.11 19.64
CA LEU A 146 -12.62 8.48 19.23
C LEU A 146 -13.82 8.50 18.26
N PRO A 147 -14.52 9.63 18.14
CA PRO A 147 -15.61 9.76 17.17
C PRO A 147 -15.15 9.43 15.74
N VAL A 148 -15.91 8.56 15.07
CA VAL A 148 -15.61 8.04 13.73
C VAL A 148 -16.36 8.84 12.67
N THR A 149 -15.67 9.18 11.57
CA THR A 149 -16.27 9.75 10.36
C THR A 149 -16.09 8.73 9.22
N ALA A 150 -17.13 7.95 8.95
CA ALA A 150 -17.09 6.89 7.93
C ALA A 150 -17.98 7.17 6.71
N ASP A 151 -18.93 8.10 6.82
CA ASP A 151 -19.79 8.51 5.70
C ASP A 151 -19.16 9.70 4.96
N LYS A 152 -18.89 9.50 3.67
CA LYS A 152 -18.29 10.50 2.79
C LYS A 152 -19.22 11.68 2.49
N GLU A 153 -20.54 11.49 2.56
CA GLU A 153 -21.52 12.53 2.24
C GLU A 153 -21.68 13.53 3.39
N THR A 154 -21.53 13.06 4.63
CA THR A 154 -21.65 13.90 5.84
C THR A 154 -20.29 14.35 6.38
N ALA A 155 -19.17 13.88 5.80
CA ALA A 155 -17.83 14.15 6.33
C ALA A 155 -17.47 15.64 6.46
N LEU A 156 -18.15 16.52 5.72
CA LEU A 156 -17.95 17.98 5.76
C LEU A 156 -18.99 18.72 6.62
N ASP A 157 -19.95 18.01 7.20
CA ASP A 157 -20.93 18.60 8.10
C ASP A 157 -20.24 19.12 9.37
N ALA A 158 -20.79 20.19 9.94
CA ALA A 158 -20.23 20.83 11.14
C ALA A 158 -20.17 19.89 12.36
N GLU A 159 -21.06 18.90 12.42
CA GLU A 159 -21.13 17.90 13.49
C GLU A 159 -20.16 16.71 13.27
N SER A 160 -19.58 16.59 12.07
CA SER A 160 -18.67 15.50 11.75
C SER A 160 -17.29 15.71 12.38
N SER A 161 -16.73 14.62 12.91
CA SER A 161 -15.39 14.63 13.49
C SER A 161 -14.34 14.88 12.41
N VAL A 162 -13.48 15.87 12.61
CA VAL A 162 -12.33 16.12 11.74
C VAL A 162 -11.18 15.20 12.18
N ILE A 163 -10.93 14.13 11.42
CA ILE A 163 -9.96 13.08 11.79
C ILE A 163 -8.50 13.59 11.79
N HIS A 164 -8.25 14.66 11.03
CA HIS A 164 -6.97 15.36 10.93
C HIS A 164 -7.18 16.87 11.14
N PRO A 165 -7.30 17.33 12.40
CA PRO A 165 -7.56 18.74 12.71
C PRO A 165 -6.55 19.70 12.08
N GLU A 166 -5.30 19.25 11.88
CA GLU A 166 -4.23 19.98 11.21
C GLU A 166 -4.53 20.33 9.74
N LEU A 167 -5.49 19.65 9.09
CA LEU A 167 -5.92 19.93 7.72
C LEU A 167 -7.15 20.86 7.64
N GLY A 168 -7.72 21.24 8.80
CA GLY A 168 -8.87 22.13 8.94
C GLY A 168 -10.23 21.46 8.74
N ASP A 169 -10.37 20.59 7.73
CA ASP A 169 -11.59 19.85 7.41
C ASP A 169 -11.27 18.47 6.82
N ASN A 170 -12.31 17.67 6.55
CA ASN A 170 -12.18 16.36 5.92
C ASN A 170 -12.17 16.42 4.36
N LEU A 171 -12.07 17.61 3.75
CA LEU A 171 -12.02 17.75 2.29
C LEU A 171 -10.60 17.53 1.79
N ALA A 172 -10.33 16.34 1.25
CA ALA A 172 -9.00 16.02 0.71
C ALA A 172 -8.68 16.79 -0.58
N PHE A 173 -9.66 16.96 -1.48
CA PHE A 173 -9.44 17.59 -2.79
C PHE A 173 -10.75 18.09 -3.41
N ARG A 174 -10.70 19.22 -4.12
CA ARG A 174 -11.79 19.74 -4.94
C ARG A 174 -11.25 20.21 -6.28
N LYS A 175 -11.94 19.84 -7.36
CA LYS A 175 -11.65 20.33 -8.71
C LYS A 175 -12.95 20.67 -9.43
N THR A 176 -12.97 21.86 -10.04
CA THR A 176 -14.04 22.27 -10.94
C THR A 176 -13.51 22.22 -12.37
N ILE A 177 -14.22 21.53 -13.26
CA ILE A 177 -13.97 21.54 -14.69
C ILE A 177 -15.17 22.23 -15.32
N ASP A 178 -14.95 23.42 -15.88
CA ASP A 178 -15.97 24.24 -16.50
C ASP A 178 -15.64 24.42 -17.98
N CYS A 179 -16.53 23.96 -18.86
CA CYS A 179 -16.30 23.94 -20.30
C CYS A 179 -17.62 24.12 -21.06
N GLY A 180 -17.68 25.16 -21.90
CA GLY A 180 -18.89 25.53 -22.62
C GLY A 180 -19.89 26.30 -21.76
N ASP A 181 -21.13 26.41 -22.23
CA ASP A 181 -22.24 27.04 -21.49
C ASP A 181 -23.25 25.94 -21.09
N VAL A 182 -22.97 25.29 -19.96
CA VAL A 182 -23.74 24.14 -19.46
C VAL A 182 -25.19 24.55 -19.15
N GLU A 183 -25.40 25.73 -18.57
CA GLU A 183 -26.74 26.19 -18.20
C GLU A 183 -27.59 26.49 -19.44
N LYS A 184 -27.02 27.11 -20.47
CA LYS A 184 -27.72 27.30 -21.74
C LYS A 184 -28.04 25.97 -22.42
N ALA A 185 -27.08 25.04 -22.45
CA ALA A 185 -27.28 23.73 -23.07
C ALA A 185 -28.45 22.96 -22.41
N VAL A 186 -28.56 23.03 -21.08
CA VAL A 186 -29.65 22.42 -20.32
C VAL A 186 -30.98 23.15 -20.54
N ALA A 187 -30.97 24.49 -20.61
CA ALA A 187 -32.19 25.28 -20.83
C ALA A 187 -32.79 25.11 -22.24
N GLU A 188 -31.96 24.83 -23.24
CA GLU A 188 -32.36 24.63 -24.64
C GLU A 188 -32.67 23.16 -24.98
N ALA A 189 -32.48 22.22 -24.04
CA ALA A 189 -32.69 20.80 -24.27
C ALA A 189 -34.18 20.42 -24.34
N ASP A 190 -34.54 19.54 -25.28
CA ASP A 190 -35.90 18.99 -25.38
C ASP A 190 -36.26 18.08 -24.19
N VAL A 191 -35.24 17.40 -23.62
CA VAL A 191 -35.35 16.50 -22.48
C VAL A 191 -34.09 16.63 -21.63
N VAL A 192 -34.27 16.70 -20.31
CA VAL A 192 -33.19 16.67 -19.33
C VAL A 192 -33.33 15.40 -18.48
N ILE A 193 -32.24 14.66 -18.30
CA ILE A 193 -32.18 13.46 -17.47
C ILE A 193 -31.23 13.70 -16.30
N GLU A 194 -31.73 13.49 -15.09
CA GLU A 194 -30.94 13.58 -13.85
C GLU A 194 -30.89 12.21 -13.17
N GLU A 195 -29.69 11.75 -12.87
CA GLU A 195 -29.49 10.45 -12.22
C GLU A 195 -28.35 10.49 -11.20
N THR A 196 -28.47 9.65 -10.18
CA THR A 196 -27.41 9.41 -9.19
C THR A 196 -26.89 7.98 -9.30
N PHE A 197 -25.59 7.84 -9.50
CA PHE A 197 -24.90 6.55 -9.58
C PHE A 197 -24.07 6.32 -8.33
N GLU A 198 -24.24 5.15 -7.71
CA GLU A 198 -23.44 4.70 -6.57
C GLU A 198 -22.50 3.57 -6.97
N PHE A 199 -21.22 3.73 -6.62
CA PHE A 199 -20.18 2.74 -6.87
C PHE A 199 -19.60 2.27 -5.54
N GLY A 200 -19.97 1.06 -5.12
CA GLY A 200 -19.47 0.49 -3.86
C GLY A 200 -17.95 0.32 -3.84
N ARG A 201 -17.37 0.49 -2.64
CA ARG A 201 -15.97 0.19 -2.34
C ARG A 201 -15.62 -1.25 -2.73
N HIS A 202 -14.49 -1.41 -3.41
CA HIS A 202 -13.86 -2.70 -3.63
C HIS A 202 -12.34 -2.58 -3.55
N THR A 203 -11.64 -3.70 -3.59
CA THR A 203 -10.18 -3.72 -3.75
C THR A 203 -9.80 -4.69 -4.88
N ALA A 204 -8.56 -4.63 -5.32
CA ALA A 204 -8.04 -5.40 -6.45
C ALA A 204 -8.06 -6.91 -6.23
N VAL A 205 -7.86 -7.36 -4.97
CA VAL A 205 -7.76 -8.78 -4.58
C VAL A 205 -6.78 -9.55 -5.49
N SER A 206 -5.56 -9.03 -5.69
CA SER A 206 -4.54 -9.76 -6.45
C SER A 206 -4.24 -11.10 -5.79
N LEU A 207 -4.09 -12.17 -6.59
CA LEU A 207 -3.96 -13.53 -6.05
C LEU A 207 -2.73 -13.67 -5.14
N GLU A 208 -1.58 -13.13 -5.57
CA GLU A 208 -0.47 -12.83 -4.66
C GLU A 208 -0.82 -11.56 -3.87
N THR A 209 -0.84 -11.66 -2.55
CA THR A 209 -0.97 -10.51 -1.63
C THR A 209 0.28 -9.62 -1.68
N ARG A 210 0.31 -8.57 -0.87
CA ARG A 210 1.51 -7.75 -0.73
C ARG A 210 2.63 -8.56 -0.06
N ALA A 211 3.83 -8.40 -0.60
CA ALA A 211 5.01 -9.15 -0.20
C ALA A 211 6.25 -8.27 -0.35
N LEU A 212 7.07 -8.25 0.70
CA LEU A 212 8.33 -7.53 0.75
C LEU A 212 9.38 -8.34 1.53
N LEU A 213 10.62 -8.33 1.04
CA LEU A 213 11.80 -8.82 1.75
C LEU A 213 12.88 -7.75 1.67
N ALA A 214 13.24 -7.18 2.82
CA ALA A 214 14.36 -6.24 2.94
C ALA A 214 15.61 -6.94 3.44
N ASP A 215 16.77 -6.60 2.90
CA ASP A 215 18.09 -7.11 3.26
C ASP A 215 19.09 -5.96 3.34
N TYR A 216 19.43 -5.56 4.56
CA TYR A 216 20.38 -4.49 4.84
C TYR A 216 21.74 -5.06 5.22
N GLU A 217 22.78 -4.64 4.50
CA GLU A 217 24.18 -4.95 4.78
C GLU A 217 24.81 -3.82 5.62
N PRO A 218 25.00 -4.00 6.93
CA PRO A 218 25.50 -2.94 7.80
C PRO A 218 26.96 -2.56 7.54
N THR A 219 27.76 -3.43 6.91
CA THR A 219 29.19 -3.16 6.68
C THR A 219 29.44 -2.06 5.66
N ASP A 220 28.58 -1.91 4.65
CA ASP A 220 28.71 -0.90 3.60
C ASP A 220 27.45 -0.03 3.43
N GLY A 221 26.36 -0.37 4.13
CA GLY A 221 25.11 0.36 4.16
C GLY A 221 24.23 0.16 2.92
N HIS A 222 24.44 -0.92 2.15
CA HIS A 222 23.54 -1.27 1.05
C HIS A 222 22.23 -1.89 1.55
N LEU A 223 21.13 -1.48 0.93
CA LEU A 223 19.81 -1.98 1.21
C LEU A 223 19.24 -2.60 -0.06
N THR A 224 19.03 -3.91 -0.07
CA THR A 224 18.31 -4.60 -1.16
C THR A 224 16.89 -4.91 -0.71
N ILE A 225 15.90 -4.54 -1.51
CA ILE A 225 14.49 -4.81 -1.25
C ILE A 225 13.92 -5.62 -2.42
N TYR A 226 13.42 -6.81 -2.13
CA TYR A 226 12.60 -7.59 -3.03
C TYR A 226 11.14 -7.26 -2.76
N THR A 227 10.37 -6.89 -3.79
CA THR A 227 8.99 -6.41 -3.61
C THR A 227 8.09 -6.89 -4.75
N SER A 228 6.82 -7.10 -4.44
CA SER A 228 5.77 -7.37 -5.44
C SER A 228 5.19 -6.09 -6.07
N SER A 229 5.86 -4.94 -5.95
CA SER A 229 5.38 -3.64 -6.44
C SER A 229 5.52 -3.43 -7.96
N GLN A 230 4.59 -2.65 -8.53
CA GLN A 230 4.64 -2.17 -9.91
C GLN A 230 5.58 -0.97 -10.14
N VAL A 231 6.02 -0.31 -9.06
CA VAL A 231 6.71 0.98 -9.12
C VAL A 231 8.03 0.98 -8.34
N PRO A 232 8.99 0.10 -8.71
CA PRO A 232 10.21 -0.10 -7.95
C PRO A 232 11.03 1.18 -7.73
N HIS A 233 11.11 2.08 -8.71
CA HIS A 233 11.83 3.35 -8.57
C HIS A 233 11.16 4.31 -7.57
N MET A 234 9.82 4.31 -7.50
CA MET A 234 9.10 5.13 -6.52
C MET A 234 9.35 4.60 -5.10
N ILE A 235 9.30 3.27 -4.93
CA ILE A 235 9.64 2.62 -3.65
C ILE A 235 11.08 2.97 -3.25
N GLN A 236 12.04 2.89 -4.17
CA GLN A 236 13.44 3.25 -3.91
C GLN A 236 13.54 4.66 -3.31
N ALA A 237 12.97 5.66 -4.00
CA ALA A 237 13.05 7.06 -3.58
C ALA A 237 12.36 7.31 -2.24
N VAL A 238 11.17 6.73 -2.03
CA VAL A 238 10.41 6.90 -0.78
C VAL A 238 11.11 6.22 0.39
N PHE A 239 11.52 4.95 0.24
CA PHE A 239 12.13 4.19 1.34
C PHE A 239 13.51 4.75 1.70
N ALA A 240 14.32 5.11 0.71
CA ALA A 240 15.60 5.79 0.91
C ALA A 240 15.43 7.07 1.73
N ARG A 241 14.51 7.95 1.31
CA ARG A 241 14.22 9.21 1.99
C ARG A 241 13.71 8.98 3.41
N THR A 242 12.69 8.15 3.56
CA THR A 242 12.01 7.93 4.85
C THR A 242 12.94 7.31 5.88
N LEU A 243 13.79 6.35 5.48
CA LEU A 243 14.69 5.63 6.39
C LEU A 243 16.12 6.20 6.43
N GLY A 244 16.36 7.33 5.78
CA GLY A 244 17.66 8.02 5.82
C GLY A 244 18.80 7.26 5.13
N VAL A 245 18.50 6.36 4.20
CA VAL A 245 19.50 5.63 3.42
C VAL A 245 19.78 6.39 2.13
N ALA A 246 21.05 6.56 1.76
CA ALA A 246 21.39 7.21 0.50
C ALA A 246 20.79 6.42 -0.68
N GLU A 247 20.06 7.09 -1.57
CA GLU A 247 19.26 6.43 -2.62
C GLU A 247 20.09 5.50 -3.54
N HIS A 248 21.33 5.87 -3.85
CA HIS A 248 22.27 5.05 -4.63
C HIS A 248 22.71 3.75 -3.95
N LYS A 249 22.48 3.63 -2.62
CA LYS A 249 22.72 2.41 -1.85
C LYS A 249 21.47 1.53 -1.72
N VAL A 250 20.31 2.01 -2.18
CA VAL A 250 19.06 1.25 -2.18
C VAL A 250 18.88 0.58 -3.53
N ARG A 251 18.68 -0.73 -3.53
CA ARG A 251 18.40 -1.53 -4.72
C ARG A 251 17.03 -2.18 -4.58
N ILE A 252 16.14 -1.93 -5.54
CA ILE A 252 14.82 -2.57 -5.58
C ILE A 252 14.82 -3.66 -6.65
N ILE A 253 14.31 -4.85 -6.30
CA ILE A 253 14.14 -6.00 -7.19
C ILE A 253 12.67 -6.37 -7.18
N ALA A 254 11.99 -6.18 -8.31
CA ALA A 254 10.65 -6.69 -8.54
C ALA A 254 10.74 -7.97 -9.39
N PRO A 255 10.55 -9.17 -8.81
CA PRO A 255 10.61 -10.42 -9.56
C PRO A 255 9.26 -10.66 -10.26
N ASP A 256 8.81 -11.91 -10.41
CA ASP A 256 7.44 -12.14 -10.89
C ASP A 256 6.42 -11.63 -9.87
N ILE A 257 5.32 -11.06 -10.36
CA ILE A 257 4.26 -10.48 -9.54
C ILE A 257 2.95 -11.18 -9.89
N GLY A 258 2.31 -11.80 -8.89
CA GLY A 258 1.07 -12.57 -9.02
C GLY A 258 -0.18 -11.68 -9.07
N GLY A 259 -0.13 -10.64 -9.90
CA GLY A 259 -1.16 -9.61 -10.03
C GLY A 259 -0.93 -8.42 -9.11
N SER A 260 -1.47 -7.28 -9.53
CA SER A 260 -1.45 -6.03 -8.74
C SER A 260 -2.73 -5.23 -8.98
N PHE A 261 -3.09 -4.98 -10.26
CA PHE A 261 -4.34 -4.29 -10.63
C PHE A 261 -4.48 -2.89 -9.99
N GLY A 262 -3.37 -2.17 -9.86
CA GLY A 262 -3.32 -0.85 -9.21
C GLY A 262 -3.03 -0.91 -7.71
N LEU A 263 -3.20 -2.05 -7.05
CA LEU A 263 -2.96 -2.20 -5.61
C LEU A 263 -1.51 -1.90 -5.21
N LYS A 264 -0.56 -2.52 -5.90
CA LYS A 264 0.86 -2.52 -5.55
C LYS A 264 1.61 -1.35 -6.22
N ILE A 265 0.90 -0.27 -6.53
CA ILE A 265 1.50 1.02 -6.92
C ILE A 265 1.74 1.93 -5.69
N HIS A 266 1.14 1.61 -4.55
CA HIS A 266 1.21 2.44 -3.35
C HIS A 266 2.39 2.04 -2.46
N THR A 267 2.83 2.99 -1.64
CA THR A 267 3.74 2.71 -0.51
C THR A 267 2.89 2.35 0.70
N TYR A 268 3.20 1.22 1.34
CA TYR A 268 2.51 0.77 2.54
C TYR A 268 3.40 0.91 3.78
N GLY A 269 2.80 1.30 4.91
CA GLY A 269 3.54 1.55 6.14
C GLY A 269 4.21 0.30 6.72
N ASP A 270 3.52 -0.85 6.67
CA ASP A 270 4.05 -2.15 7.11
C ASP A 270 5.27 -2.61 6.28
N GLU A 271 5.31 -2.31 4.99
CA GLU A 271 6.46 -2.53 4.10
C GLU A 271 7.67 -1.66 4.47
N VAL A 272 7.43 -0.38 4.79
CA VAL A 272 8.49 0.53 5.29
C VAL A 272 8.97 0.09 6.68
N ALA A 273 8.06 -0.32 7.57
CA ALA A 273 8.38 -0.83 8.90
C ALA A 273 9.25 -2.09 8.83
N THR A 274 8.90 -3.03 7.95
CA THR A 274 9.68 -4.26 7.70
C THR A 274 11.10 -3.93 7.23
N THR A 275 11.23 -2.91 6.37
CA THR A 275 12.53 -2.43 5.92
C THR A 275 13.35 -1.82 7.06
N ALA A 276 12.70 -1.02 7.92
CA ALA A 276 13.35 -0.47 9.12
C ALA A 276 13.83 -1.55 10.08
N ALA A 277 13.06 -2.64 10.26
CA ALA A 277 13.50 -3.79 11.05
C ALA A 277 14.77 -4.43 10.48
N SER A 278 14.87 -4.60 9.16
CA SER A 278 16.08 -5.12 8.53
C SER A 278 17.29 -4.23 8.81
N ILE A 279 17.13 -2.91 8.70
CA ILE A 279 18.17 -1.93 9.04
C ILE A 279 18.57 -2.04 10.51
N LYS A 280 17.60 -2.10 11.42
CA LYS A 280 17.84 -2.18 12.87
C LYS A 280 18.60 -3.45 13.26
N LEU A 281 18.28 -4.57 12.61
CA LEU A 281 18.79 -5.90 12.96
C LEU A 281 20.05 -6.30 12.17
N GLY A 282 20.34 -5.65 11.03
CA GLY A 282 21.39 -6.09 10.10
C GLY A 282 21.13 -7.50 9.56
N ARG A 283 19.85 -7.83 9.34
CA ARG A 283 19.39 -9.16 8.88
C ARG A 283 18.28 -9.00 7.85
N PRO A 284 18.10 -9.98 6.94
CA PRO A 284 16.94 -9.96 6.07
C PRO A 284 15.63 -10.11 6.86
N VAL A 285 14.62 -9.31 6.54
CA VAL A 285 13.27 -9.40 7.14
C VAL A 285 12.23 -9.46 6.04
N LYS A 286 11.40 -10.51 6.07
CA LYS A 286 10.31 -10.76 5.14
C LYS A 286 8.97 -10.45 5.77
N PHE A 287 8.10 -9.77 5.03
CA PHE A 287 6.70 -9.58 5.34
C PHE A 287 5.84 -10.06 4.17
N ILE A 288 4.85 -10.90 4.47
CA ILE A 288 3.84 -11.39 3.53
C ILE A 288 2.48 -11.18 4.16
N ALA A 289 1.69 -10.24 3.62
CA ALA A 289 0.31 -10.05 4.07
C ALA A 289 -0.49 -11.33 3.79
N ASP A 290 -1.32 -11.80 4.71
CA ASP A 290 -2.35 -12.77 4.35
C ASP A 290 -3.55 -12.10 3.68
N ARG A 291 -4.53 -12.92 3.28
CA ARG A 291 -5.71 -12.42 2.57
C ARG A 291 -6.62 -11.56 3.44
N LEU A 292 -6.81 -11.91 4.72
CA LEU A 292 -7.68 -11.15 5.62
C LEU A 292 -7.04 -9.81 5.96
N GLU A 293 -5.74 -9.82 6.23
CA GLU A 293 -4.93 -8.62 6.40
C GLU A 293 -4.95 -7.73 5.16
N SER A 294 -4.84 -8.32 3.96
CA SER A 294 -5.04 -7.62 2.70
C SER A 294 -6.40 -6.90 2.67
N PHE A 295 -7.52 -7.54 3.01
CA PHE A 295 -8.83 -6.87 2.99
C PHE A 295 -8.93 -5.64 3.93
N LEU A 296 -8.12 -5.60 4.98
CA LEU A 296 -8.10 -4.49 5.94
C LEU A 296 -7.11 -3.37 5.56
N THR A 297 -6.05 -3.70 4.83
CA THR A 297 -4.85 -2.82 4.72
C THR A 297 -4.52 -2.41 3.30
N ASP A 298 -4.99 -3.19 2.32
CA ASP A 298 -4.82 -2.91 0.92
C ASP A 298 -5.61 -1.66 0.51
N ILE A 299 -5.03 -0.86 -0.38
CA ILE A 299 -5.76 0.29 -0.91
C ILE A 299 -7.09 -0.18 -1.53
N HIS A 300 -8.15 0.56 -1.24
CA HIS A 300 -9.44 0.38 -1.86
C HIS A 300 -9.56 1.18 -3.16
N ALA A 301 -10.59 0.91 -3.93
CA ALA A 301 -10.96 1.60 -5.14
C ALA A 301 -12.46 1.91 -5.15
N ARG A 302 -12.82 2.96 -5.90
CA ARG A 302 -14.18 3.51 -6.00
C ARG A 302 -14.66 4.08 -4.67
N GLU A 303 -15.83 3.70 -4.19
CA GLU A 303 -16.58 4.40 -3.15
C GLU A 303 -17.00 5.82 -3.60
N ASN A 304 -17.66 5.90 -4.76
CA ASN A 304 -18.08 7.15 -5.37
C ASN A 304 -19.61 7.27 -5.42
N ARG A 305 -20.11 8.49 -5.20
CA ARG A 305 -21.47 8.91 -5.57
C ARG A 305 -21.35 9.95 -6.67
N VAL A 306 -22.01 9.73 -7.80
CA VAL A 306 -21.94 10.61 -8.97
C VAL A 306 -23.34 11.06 -9.32
N TRP A 307 -23.63 12.34 -9.12
CA TRP A 307 -24.83 12.97 -9.66
C TRP A 307 -24.53 13.56 -11.04
N GLY A 308 -25.38 13.28 -12.01
CA GLY A 308 -25.26 13.79 -13.37
C GLY A 308 -26.57 14.36 -13.88
N ARG A 309 -26.48 15.42 -14.68
CA ARG A 309 -27.57 16.07 -15.41
C ARG A 309 -27.12 16.20 -16.87
N ILE A 310 -27.87 15.60 -17.80
CA ILE A 310 -27.61 15.65 -19.25
C ILE A 310 -28.85 16.05 -20.03
#